data_AF-A0A1V5ZCF4-F1
#
_entry.id   AF-A0A1V5ZCF4-F1
#
_cell.length_a   1.000
_cell.length_b   1.000
_cell.length_c   1.000
_cell.angle_alpha   90.00
_cell.angle_beta   90.00
_cell.angle_gamma   90.00
#
_symmetry.space_group_name_H-M   'P 1'
#
loop_
_entity.id
_entity.type
_entity.pdbx_description
1 polymer ?
#
loop_
_entity_poly.entity_id
_entity_poly.type
_entity_poly.pdbx_seq_one_letter_code
_entity_poly.pdbx_strand_id
1 'polypeptide(L)'
;MLANLLRQLNYATAPLKLIDSDVPPDCAVLVIPGPKAPFAPVEISRIERYLAEGGSALVLLDPDSIETGLENVVARWGVVVHPNMVIERQRGLVPYAGGLYMGEQQSMYARAMKYEPSHAIVADLESKGIATGFYQVREITWTGANPTLACTGTPIVFAGSRTSFAITEVKEALRNPRQAHSAEGKPSGPFSVAVAATAPPSVPTGVEGAKTRLVVVGDADFATDRVVSQERGNVDFMLNCITWLSEDEDLITIHSREPGYKPIVMTASQGTFMFLFCVWRYPAMVFVAGLLIWWYRRSRGPGKDN
;
A
#
# COMPACT_ATOMS: atom_id res chain seq x y z
N MET A 1 -13.14 3.42 -14.49
CA MET A 1 -12.17 2.45 -15.09
C MET A 1 -12.27 1.07 -14.45
N LEU A 2 -12.21 0.97 -13.12
CA LEU A 2 -12.18 -0.30 -12.36
C LEU A 2 -13.35 -1.26 -12.64
N ALA A 3 -14.58 -0.77 -12.71
CA ALA A 3 -15.75 -1.63 -13.02
C ALA A 3 -15.62 -2.34 -14.37
N ASN A 4 -14.96 -1.73 -15.36
CA ASN A 4 -14.73 -2.37 -16.66
C ASN A 4 -13.63 -3.44 -16.57
N LEU A 5 -12.59 -3.22 -15.76
CA LEU A 5 -11.55 -4.23 -15.52
C LEU A 5 -12.13 -5.45 -14.80
N LEU A 6 -12.98 -5.24 -13.79
CA LEU A 6 -13.69 -6.33 -13.10
C LEU A 6 -14.55 -7.15 -14.07
N ARG A 7 -15.26 -6.48 -14.99
CA ARG A 7 -16.02 -7.18 -16.04
C ARG A 7 -15.14 -7.97 -17.01
N GLN A 8 -13.94 -7.49 -17.32
CA GLN A 8 -12.97 -8.23 -18.14
C GLN A 8 -12.46 -9.49 -17.43
N LEU A 9 -12.47 -9.50 -16.09
CA LEU A 9 -12.19 -10.66 -15.25
C LEU A 9 -13.44 -11.50 -14.95
N ASN A 10 -14.55 -11.27 -15.67
CA ASN A 10 -15.84 -11.95 -15.51
C ASN A 10 -16.55 -11.72 -14.16
N TYR A 11 -16.20 -10.66 -13.43
CA TYR A 11 -17.00 -10.24 -12.27
C TYR A 11 -18.19 -9.36 -12.70
N ALA A 12 -19.37 -9.70 -12.18
CA ALA A 12 -20.53 -8.82 -12.20
C ALA A 12 -20.47 -7.85 -11.00
N THR A 13 -20.87 -6.60 -11.21
CA THR A 13 -20.94 -5.59 -10.15
C THR A 13 -22.36 -5.06 -10.05
N ALA A 14 -22.90 -5.02 -8.83
CA ALA A 14 -24.24 -4.53 -8.53
C ALA A 14 -24.22 -3.67 -7.26
N PRO A 15 -24.88 -2.50 -7.25
CA PRO A 15 -25.04 -1.72 -6.03
C PRO A 15 -25.98 -2.43 -5.06
N LEU A 16 -25.64 -2.43 -3.77
CA LEU A 16 -26.45 -3.01 -2.69
C LEU A 16 -26.74 -1.94 -1.63
N LYS A 17 -28.01 -1.81 -1.26
CA LYS A 17 -28.43 -1.00 -0.12
C LYS A 17 -28.75 -1.92 1.05
N LEU A 18 -27.83 -1.98 2.01
CA LEU A 18 -27.95 -2.82 3.19
C LEU A 18 -29.10 -2.43 4.12
N ILE A 19 -29.74 -1.28 3.91
CA ILE A 19 -30.98 -0.91 4.63
C ILE A 19 -32.20 -1.65 4.07
N ASP A 20 -32.22 -1.93 2.76
CA ASP A 20 -33.38 -2.49 2.06
C ASP A 20 -33.38 -4.03 2.09
N SER A 21 -32.21 -4.65 1.92
CA SER A 21 -32.08 -6.11 1.83
C SER A 21 -30.79 -6.66 2.45
N ASP A 22 -30.78 -7.97 2.71
CA ASP A 22 -29.57 -8.71 3.08
C ASP A 22 -28.59 -8.80 1.88
N VAL A 23 -27.36 -9.25 2.15
CA VAL A 23 -26.39 -9.54 1.09
C VAL A 23 -26.88 -10.77 0.30
N PRO A 24 -26.91 -10.73 -1.05
CA PRO A 24 -27.35 -11.86 -1.86
C PRO A 24 -26.49 -13.12 -1.63
N PRO A 25 -27.08 -14.33 -1.68
CA PRO A 25 -26.34 -15.57 -1.43
C PRO A 25 -25.31 -15.90 -2.53
N ASP A 26 -25.44 -15.33 -3.72
CA ASP A 26 -24.50 -15.45 -4.84
C ASP A 26 -23.42 -14.35 -4.83
N CYS A 27 -23.37 -13.51 -3.78
CA CYS A 27 -22.37 -12.47 -3.63
C CYS A 27 -21.00 -13.05 -3.24
N ALA A 28 -20.08 -13.13 -4.21
CA ALA A 28 -18.72 -13.60 -3.98
C ALA A 28 -17.90 -12.65 -3.07
N VAL A 29 -18.03 -11.34 -3.26
CA VAL A 29 -17.30 -10.34 -2.48
C VAL A 29 -18.17 -9.12 -2.20
N LEU A 30 -18.37 -8.81 -0.91
CA LEU A 30 -18.96 -7.54 -0.48
C LEU A 30 -17.90 -6.44 -0.44
N VAL A 31 -18.05 -5.40 -1.26
CA VAL A 31 -17.16 -4.23 -1.22
C VAL A 31 -17.86 -3.09 -0.50
N ILE A 32 -17.21 -2.53 0.53
CA ILE A 32 -17.67 -1.36 1.28
C ILE A 32 -16.68 -0.20 1.03
N PRO A 33 -16.92 0.65 0.01
CA PRO A 33 -15.93 1.61 -0.47
C PRO A 33 -16.10 2.99 0.18
N GLY A 34 -15.44 3.24 1.31
CA GLY A 34 -15.38 4.59 1.90
C GLY A 34 -16.73 5.12 2.39
N PRO A 35 -17.38 4.45 3.36
CA PRO A 35 -18.67 4.90 3.90
C PRO A 35 -18.56 6.31 4.49
N LYS A 36 -19.51 7.18 4.13
CA LYS A 36 -19.52 8.60 4.53
C LYS A 36 -20.49 8.92 5.68
N ALA A 37 -21.08 7.90 6.29
CA ALA A 37 -21.99 8.00 7.42
C ALA A 37 -21.92 6.72 8.28
N PRO A 38 -22.33 6.79 9.56
CA PRO A 38 -22.49 5.60 10.39
C PRO A 38 -23.53 4.65 9.80
N PHE A 39 -23.25 3.35 9.86
CA PHE A 39 -24.22 2.32 9.51
C PHE A 39 -25.29 2.18 10.60
N ALA A 40 -26.53 1.96 10.19
CA ALA A 40 -27.59 1.59 11.11
C ALA A 40 -27.33 0.19 11.71
N PRO A 41 -27.85 -0.10 12.92
CA PRO A 41 -27.66 -1.40 13.56
C PRO A 41 -28.05 -2.60 12.68
N VAL A 42 -29.13 -2.44 11.89
CA VAL A 42 -29.58 -3.49 10.96
C VAL A 42 -28.56 -3.77 9.86
N GLU A 43 -27.87 -2.74 9.35
CA GLU A 43 -26.86 -2.90 8.31
C GLU A 43 -25.62 -3.60 8.87
N ILE A 44 -25.18 -3.21 10.08
CA ILE A 44 -24.09 -3.90 10.79
C ILE A 44 -24.43 -5.38 10.99
N SER A 45 -25.63 -5.70 11.50
CA SER A 45 -26.05 -7.09 11.68
C SER A 45 -26.10 -7.89 10.37
N ARG A 46 -26.43 -7.25 9.24
CA ARG A 46 -26.41 -7.89 7.91
C ARG A 46 -25.00 -8.21 7.45
N ILE A 47 -24.05 -7.29 7.66
CA ILE A 47 -22.62 -7.51 7.35
C ILE A 47 -22.05 -8.62 8.23
N GLU A 48 -22.34 -8.59 9.53
CA GLU A 48 -21.89 -9.60 10.48
C GLU A 48 -22.40 -11.00 10.13
N ARG A 49 -23.68 -11.11 9.75
CA ARG A 49 -24.28 -12.37 9.30
C ARG A 49 -23.57 -12.90 8.06
N TYR A 50 -23.41 -12.05 7.04
CA TYR A 50 -22.72 -12.43 5.79
C TYR A 50 -21.30 -12.98 6.05
N LEU A 51 -20.52 -12.30 6.90
CA LEU A 51 -19.18 -12.76 7.27
C LEU A 51 -19.22 -14.08 8.07
N ALA A 52 -20.17 -14.22 9.01
CA ALA A 52 -20.33 -15.42 9.81
C ALA A 52 -20.72 -16.65 8.97
N GLU A 53 -21.42 -16.44 7.86
CA GLU A 53 -21.84 -17.45 6.89
C GLU A 53 -20.77 -17.80 5.83
N GLY A 54 -19.57 -17.24 5.94
CA GLY A 54 -18.47 -17.55 5.01
C GLY A 54 -18.21 -16.50 3.94
N GLY A 55 -18.97 -15.41 3.90
CA GLY A 55 -18.86 -14.37 2.87
C GLY A 55 -17.58 -13.53 2.99
N SER A 56 -16.99 -13.14 1.85
CA SER A 56 -15.75 -12.36 1.82
C SER A 56 -16.01 -10.87 1.67
N ALA A 57 -15.24 -10.02 2.36
CA ALA A 57 -15.42 -8.56 2.29
C ALA A 57 -14.13 -7.77 2.06
N LEU A 58 -14.26 -6.72 1.24
CA LEU A 58 -13.28 -5.64 1.10
C LEU A 58 -13.83 -4.38 1.78
N VAL A 59 -13.17 -3.92 2.84
CA VAL A 59 -13.59 -2.78 3.64
C VAL A 59 -12.58 -1.64 3.48
N LEU A 60 -13.00 -0.53 2.89
CA LEU A 60 -12.17 0.64 2.67
C LEU A 60 -12.63 1.76 3.61
N LEU A 61 -11.76 2.20 4.51
CA LEU A 61 -12.08 3.17 5.57
C LEU A 61 -11.14 4.35 5.53
N ASP A 62 -11.68 5.50 5.15
CA ASP A 62 -10.95 6.77 5.15
C ASP A 62 -10.66 7.25 6.58
N PRO A 63 -9.66 8.14 6.78
CA PRO A 63 -9.40 8.79 8.07
C PRO A 63 -10.49 9.79 8.47
N ASP A 64 -11.55 9.91 7.66
CA ASP A 64 -12.74 10.71 7.90
C ASP A 64 -13.21 10.51 9.33
N SER A 65 -13.42 11.63 10.04
CA SER A 65 -13.70 11.66 11.47
C SER A 65 -15.09 11.12 11.90
N ILE A 66 -15.64 10.21 11.10
CA ILE A 66 -16.92 9.56 11.24
C ILE A 66 -16.63 8.12 11.69
N GLU A 67 -17.16 7.73 12.84
CA GLU A 67 -17.18 6.34 13.25
C GLU A 67 -18.30 5.63 12.50
N THR A 68 -17.93 4.65 11.68
CA THR A 68 -18.86 3.98 10.78
C THR A 68 -19.61 2.85 11.49
N GLY A 69 -19.04 2.33 12.58
CA GLY A 69 -19.45 1.10 13.26
C GLY A 69 -18.71 -0.13 12.73
N LEU A 70 -18.09 -0.04 11.53
CA LEU A 70 -17.28 -1.12 10.96
C LEU A 70 -15.98 -1.34 11.72
N GLU A 71 -15.49 -0.33 12.43
CA GLU A 71 -14.30 -0.43 13.27
C GLU A 71 -14.49 -1.54 14.31
N ASN A 72 -15.67 -1.60 14.93
CA ASN A 72 -16.02 -2.68 15.87
C ASN A 72 -16.19 -4.03 15.18
N VAL A 73 -16.70 -4.04 13.95
CA VAL A 73 -16.87 -5.26 13.16
C VAL A 73 -15.51 -5.88 12.88
N VAL A 74 -14.57 -5.11 12.33
CA VAL A 74 -13.23 -5.60 11.96
C VAL A 74 -12.32 -5.79 13.19
N ALA A 75 -12.57 -5.10 14.30
CA ALA A 75 -11.87 -5.35 15.58
C ALA A 75 -12.08 -6.77 16.09
N ARG A 76 -13.27 -7.35 15.91
CA ARG A 76 -13.49 -8.77 16.26
C ARG A 76 -12.62 -9.70 15.43
N TRP A 77 -12.27 -9.31 14.21
CA TRP A 77 -11.35 -10.05 13.35
C TRP A 77 -9.89 -9.85 13.75
N GLY A 78 -9.55 -9.05 14.76
CA GLY A 78 -8.16 -8.75 15.12
C GLY A 78 -7.56 -7.56 14.34
N VAL A 79 -8.39 -6.83 13.59
CA VAL A 79 -7.98 -5.66 12.80
C VAL A 79 -8.38 -4.38 13.54
N VAL A 80 -7.41 -3.52 13.83
CA VAL A 80 -7.64 -2.22 14.48
C VAL A 80 -7.48 -1.10 13.46
N VAL A 81 -8.50 -0.25 13.40
CA VAL A 81 -8.58 0.91 12.52
C VAL A 81 -8.27 2.17 13.33
N HIS A 82 -7.08 2.73 13.17
CA HIS A 82 -6.63 3.83 14.04
C HIS A 82 -7.26 5.16 13.62
N PRO A 83 -7.72 6.01 14.55
CA PRO A 83 -8.27 7.35 14.25
C PRO A 83 -7.15 8.35 13.97
N ASN A 84 -6.27 8.01 13.02
CA ASN A 84 -5.13 8.81 12.62
C ASN A 84 -5.07 8.98 11.10
N MET A 85 -4.16 9.83 10.64
CA MET A 85 -3.84 10.00 9.23
C MET A 85 -2.32 10.09 9.07
N VAL A 86 -1.79 9.41 8.07
CA VAL A 86 -0.37 9.43 7.74
C VAL A 86 -0.03 10.72 6.99
N ILE A 87 0.96 11.44 7.51
CA ILE A 87 1.58 12.59 6.87
C ILE A 87 2.96 12.18 6.38
N GLU A 88 3.14 12.21 5.07
CA GLU A 88 4.45 12.09 4.45
C GLU A 88 5.25 13.36 4.73
N ARG A 89 6.52 13.18 5.10
CA ARG A 89 7.43 14.28 5.42
C ARG A 89 8.75 14.04 4.71
N GLN A 90 9.05 14.93 3.78
CA GLN A 90 10.30 14.94 3.05
C GLN A 90 11.14 16.16 3.46
N ARG A 91 12.42 15.92 3.76
CA ARG A 91 13.41 16.98 3.98
C ARG A 91 14.38 17.02 2.82
N GLY A 92 14.64 18.19 2.27
CA GLY A 92 15.56 18.35 1.15
C GLY A 92 15.24 19.56 0.30
N LEU A 93 15.58 19.46 -0.99
CA LEU A 93 15.28 20.51 -1.97
C LEU A 93 13.80 20.50 -2.31
N VAL A 94 13.08 21.52 -1.84
CA VAL A 94 11.66 21.71 -2.06
C VAL A 94 11.46 22.75 -3.18
N PRO A 95 10.64 22.47 -4.21
CA PRO A 95 10.29 23.44 -5.25
C PRO A 95 9.46 24.60 -4.68
N TYR A 96 9.79 25.83 -5.07
CA TYR A 96 8.98 27.02 -4.83
C TYR A 96 8.97 27.93 -6.06
N ALA A 97 8.07 28.92 -6.08
CA ALA A 97 8.05 29.93 -7.13
C ALA A 97 9.39 30.70 -7.15
N GLY A 98 10.28 30.37 -8.08
CA GLY A 98 11.59 31.01 -8.26
C GLY A 98 12.82 30.13 -7.98
N GLY A 99 12.66 28.86 -7.61
CA GLY A 99 13.81 27.94 -7.48
C GLY A 99 13.58 26.77 -6.52
N LEU A 100 14.69 26.25 -6.00
CA LEU A 100 14.73 25.19 -4.99
C LEU A 100 15.27 25.79 -3.68
N TYR A 101 14.65 25.47 -2.55
CA TYR A 101 15.20 25.79 -1.24
C TYR A 101 15.36 24.52 -0.41
N MET A 102 16.31 24.52 0.52
CA MET A 102 16.41 23.45 1.51
C MET A 102 15.33 23.65 2.56
N GLY A 103 14.39 22.71 2.65
CA GLY A 103 13.27 22.81 3.55
C GLY A 103 12.62 21.47 3.85
N GLU A 104 11.49 21.55 4.54
CA GLU A 104 10.61 20.43 4.81
C GLU A 104 9.32 20.62 4.01
N GLN A 105 8.89 19.56 3.34
CA GLN A 105 7.58 19.49 2.71
C GLN A 105 6.80 18.36 3.36
N GLN A 106 5.54 18.66 3.70
CA GLN A 106 4.59 17.67 4.17
C GLN A 106 3.54 17.43 3.09
N SER A 107 3.06 16.19 3.01
CA SER A 107 2.03 15.77 2.06
C SER A 107 1.12 14.73 2.71
N MET A 108 -0.16 14.74 2.32
CA MET A 108 -1.12 13.68 2.69
C MET A 108 -1.07 12.48 1.75
N TYR A 109 -0.09 12.46 0.85
CA TYR A 109 0.13 11.37 -0.08
C TYR A 109 1.22 10.45 0.46
N ALA A 110 0.83 9.25 0.89
CA ALA A 110 1.76 8.23 1.36
C ALA A 110 1.94 7.18 0.26
N ARG A 111 3.20 6.92 -0.12
CA ARG A 111 3.54 5.89 -1.09
C ARG A 111 3.99 4.62 -0.37
N ALA A 112 3.60 3.46 -0.88
CA ALA A 112 4.10 2.17 -0.42
C ALA A 112 4.97 1.51 -1.50
N MET A 113 6.09 0.97 -1.04
CA MET A 113 7.05 0.18 -1.80
C MET A 113 7.48 -1.07 -1.02
N LYS A 114 6.87 -1.30 0.14
CA LYS A 114 7.15 -2.40 1.04
C LYS A 114 5.83 -3.12 1.31
N TYR A 115 5.82 -4.41 1.02
CA TYR A 115 4.67 -5.26 1.18
C TYR A 115 5.04 -6.53 1.95
N GLU A 116 4.05 -7.32 2.32
CA GLU A 116 4.28 -8.65 2.91
C GLU A 116 4.54 -9.68 1.79
N PRO A 117 5.80 -10.12 1.58
CA PRO A 117 6.18 -10.91 0.41
C PRO A 117 5.49 -12.28 0.34
N SER A 118 5.03 -12.82 1.47
CA SER A 118 4.36 -14.12 1.52
C SER A 118 2.88 -14.06 1.10
N HIS A 119 2.28 -12.87 1.04
CA HIS A 119 0.84 -12.74 0.82
C HIS A 119 0.50 -12.59 -0.67
N ALA A 120 -0.38 -13.45 -1.19
CA ALA A 120 -0.73 -13.52 -2.62
C ALA A 120 -1.18 -12.17 -3.21
N ILE A 121 -1.92 -11.35 -2.44
CA ILE A 121 -2.39 -10.03 -2.88
C ILE A 121 -1.25 -9.11 -3.34
N VAL A 122 -0.09 -9.16 -2.67
CA VAL A 122 0.98 -8.15 -2.81
C VAL A 122 2.33 -8.75 -3.20
N ALA A 123 2.46 -10.07 -3.25
CA ALA A 123 3.70 -10.75 -3.61
C ALA A 123 4.26 -10.29 -4.97
N ASP A 124 3.38 -10.08 -5.96
CA ASP A 124 3.79 -9.59 -7.27
C ASP A 124 4.24 -8.12 -7.22
N LEU A 125 3.56 -7.28 -6.42
CA LEU A 125 3.94 -5.88 -6.23
C LEU A 125 5.32 -5.75 -5.59
N GLU A 126 5.62 -6.56 -4.58
CA GLU A 126 6.92 -6.64 -3.93
C GLU A 126 8.00 -7.12 -4.91
N SER A 127 7.79 -8.28 -5.55
CA SER A 127 8.79 -8.89 -6.42
C SER A 127 9.09 -8.05 -7.67
N LYS A 128 8.08 -7.33 -8.19
CA LYS A 128 8.20 -6.44 -9.34
C LYS A 128 8.57 -5.00 -8.96
N GLY A 129 8.61 -4.65 -7.67
CA GLY A 129 8.91 -3.30 -7.21
C GLY A 129 7.88 -2.26 -7.68
N ILE A 130 6.59 -2.65 -7.73
CA ILE A 130 5.50 -1.79 -8.18
C ILE A 130 4.99 -0.97 -7.00
N ALA A 131 4.99 0.36 -7.17
CA ALA A 131 4.50 1.28 -6.16
C ALA A 131 2.97 1.32 -6.10
N THR A 132 2.44 1.47 -4.89
CA THR A 132 1.06 1.88 -4.63
C THR A 132 1.07 3.22 -3.90
N GLY A 133 0.00 4.00 -4.06
CA GLY A 133 -0.09 5.34 -3.51
C GLY A 133 -1.45 5.62 -2.91
N PHE A 134 -1.45 6.26 -1.75
CA PHE A 134 -2.62 6.46 -0.93
C PHE A 134 -2.75 7.93 -0.55
N TYR A 135 -3.93 8.50 -0.77
CA TYR A 135 -4.23 9.89 -0.42
C TYR A 135 -5.04 9.88 0.87
N GLN A 136 -4.57 10.59 1.89
CA GLN A 136 -5.24 10.65 3.19
C GLN A 136 -5.44 9.24 3.75
N VAL A 137 -4.36 8.49 3.94
CA VAL A 137 -4.45 7.11 4.45
C VAL A 137 -4.35 7.08 5.97
N ARG A 138 -5.12 6.19 6.61
CA ARG A 138 -5.00 5.87 8.04
C ARG A 138 -4.27 4.55 8.28
N GLU A 139 -3.76 4.41 9.49
CA GLU A 139 -3.11 3.18 9.92
C GLU A 139 -4.14 2.08 10.22
N ILE A 140 -3.86 0.87 9.73
CA ILE A 140 -4.60 -0.36 9.98
C ILE A 140 -3.63 -1.39 10.55
N THR A 141 -3.83 -1.83 11.79
CA THR A 141 -2.92 -2.79 12.44
C THR A 141 -3.60 -4.12 12.72
N TRP A 142 -2.82 -5.18 12.75
CA TRP A 142 -3.24 -6.49 13.22
C TRP A 142 -2.79 -6.69 14.67
N THR A 143 -3.72 -7.02 15.57
CA THR A 143 -3.43 -7.25 17.01
C THR A 143 -3.28 -8.72 17.40
N GLY A 144 -3.42 -9.63 16.43
CA GLY A 144 -3.36 -11.08 16.67
C GLY A 144 -4.72 -11.76 16.55
N ALA A 145 -4.67 -13.09 16.59
CA ALA A 145 -5.85 -13.93 16.46
C ALA A 145 -6.86 -13.66 17.60
N ASN A 146 -8.13 -13.45 17.25
CA ASN A 146 -9.22 -13.47 18.22
C ASN A 146 -9.59 -14.95 18.49
N PRO A 147 -9.48 -15.44 19.73
CA PRO A 147 -9.79 -16.83 20.08
C PRO A 147 -11.23 -17.24 19.74
N THR A 148 -12.17 -16.29 19.72
CA THR A 148 -13.59 -16.56 19.44
C THR A 148 -13.84 -16.87 17.97
N LEU A 149 -13.15 -16.18 17.05
CA LEU A 149 -13.29 -16.39 15.60
C LEU A 149 -12.20 -17.32 15.03
N ALA A 150 -11.17 -17.64 15.82
CA ALA A 150 -9.98 -18.36 15.34
C ALA A 150 -9.36 -17.71 14.08
N CYS A 151 -9.43 -16.38 14.00
CA CYS A 151 -8.96 -15.65 12.82
C CYS A 151 -7.43 -15.59 12.77
N THR A 152 -6.88 -15.64 11.57
CA THR A 152 -5.48 -15.37 11.26
C THR A 152 -5.41 -14.15 10.35
N GLY A 153 -4.33 -13.40 10.41
CA GLY A 153 -4.20 -12.19 9.60
C GLY A 153 -2.80 -11.64 9.60
N THR A 154 -2.53 -10.77 8.62
CA THR A 154 -1.24 -10.10 8.46
C THR A 154 -1.41 -8.71 7.85
N PRO A 155 -0.66 -7.71 8.32
CA PRO A 155 -0.39 -6.49 7.54
C PRO A 155 0.18 -6.85 6.17
N ILE A 156 -0.33 -6.22 5.11
CA ILE A 156 0.08 -6.52 3.72
C ILE A 156 0.69 -5.32 2.99
N VAL A 157 0.36 -4.09 3.38
CA VAL A 157 0.89 -2.87 2.74
C VAL A 157 1.44 -1.93 3.80
N PHE A 158 2.68 -1.48 3.61
CA PHE A 158 3.34 -0.52 4.47
C PHE A 158 3.63 0.78 3.72
N ALA A 159 2.90 1.85 4.04
CA ALA A 159 2.96 3.13 3.37
C ALA A 159 3.68 4.21 4.19
N GLY A 160 4.25 5.18 3.47
CA GLY A 160 4.99 6.30 4.04
C GLY A 160 6.48 6.02 4.18
N SER A 161 7.27 7.08 4.19
CA SER A 161 8.71 7.01 4.41
C SER A 161 9.06 6.79 5.88
N ARG A 162 10.35 6.59 6.17
CA ARG A 162 10.87 6.55 7.56
C ARG A 162 10.73 7.88 8.30
N THR A 163 10.50 8.97 7.57
CA THR A 163 10.31 10.31 8.14
C THR A 163 8.85 10.70 8.24
N SER A 164 7.93 9.94 7.62
CA SER A 164 6.48 10.10 7.79
C SER A 164 6.06 9.91 9.25
N PHE A 165 4.93 10.51 9.62
CA PHE A 165 4.36 10.43 10.96
C PHE A 165 2.84 10.42 10.91
N ALA A 166 2.20 9.89 11.94
CA ALA A 166 0.73 9.84 12.03
C ALA A 166 0.19 10.96 12.92
N ILE A 167 -0.86 11.65 12.46
CA ILE A 167 -1.58 12.69 13.21
C ILE A 167 -2.96 12.22 13.61
N THR A 168 -3.47 12.66 14.77
CA THR A 168 -4.84 12.38 15.24
C THR A 168 -5.79 13.54 14.98
N GLU A 169 -5.26 14.74 14.71
CA GLU A 169 -6.01 15.95 14.43
C GLU A 169 -6.54 15.99 12.97
N VAL A 170 -7.15 14.89 12.52
CA VAL A 170 -7.51 14.69 11.11
C VAL A 170 -8.47 15.78 10.61
N LYS A 171 -9.49 16.16 11.39
CA LYS A 171 -10.44 17.22 11.01
C LYS A 171 -9.76 18.55 10.70
N GLU A 172 -8.75 18.92 11.48
CA GLU A 172 -8.02 20.16 11.29
C GLU A 172 -7.15 20.08 10.03
N ALA A 173 -6.43 18.97 9.88
CA ALA A 173 -5.60 18.71 8.71
C ALA A 173 -6.40 18.78 7.41
N LEU A 174 -7.58 18.14 7.36
CA LEU A 174 -8.44 18.15 6.17
C LEU A 174 -9.02 19.54 5.86
N ARG A 175 -9.24 20.38 6.87
CA ARG A 175 -9.70 21.79 6.68
C ARG A 175 -8.58 22.68 6.16
N ASN A 176 -7.35 22.46 6.63
CA ASN A 176 -6.17 23.24 6.26
C ASN A 176 -5.04 22.34 5.74
N PRO A 177 -5.14 21.76 4.52
CA PRO A 177 -4.15 20.79 4.04
C PRO A 177 -2.72 21.31 3.87
N ARG A 178 -2.52 22.63 3.91
CA ARG A 178 -1.21 23.30 3.81
C ARG A 178 -0.58 23.60 5.17
N GLN A 179 -1.29 23.36 6.26
CA GLN A 179 -0.78 23.57 7.61
C GLN A 179 0.29 22.51 7.90
N ALA A 180 1.46 22.97 8.33
CA ALA A 180 2.50 22.06 8.78
C ALA A 180 2.12 21.48 10.15
N HIS A 181 2.27 20.16 10.29
CA HIS A 181 2.03 19.45 11.54
C HIS A 181 3.35 19.13 12.24
N SER A 182 3.38 19.22 13.57
CA SER A 182 4.53 18.77 14.34
C SER A 182 4.58 17.25 14.38
N ALA A 183 5.77 16.69 14.13
CA ALA A 183 6.06 15.27 14.27
C ALA A 183 6.60 14.91 15.67
N GLU A 184 6.80 15.91 16.54
CA GLU A 184 7.37 15.69 17.87
C GLU A 184 6.45 14.82 18.72
N GLY A 185 7.01 13.74 19.30
CA GLY A 185 6.25 12.77 20.10
C GLY A 185 5.30 11.87 19.30
N LYS A 186 5.25 11.98 17.95
CA LYS A 186 4.37 11.17 17.10
C LYS A 186 5.08 9.91 16.58
N PRO A 187 4.37 8.79 16.39
CA PRO A 187 4.93 7.59 15.76
C PRO A 187 5.52 7.93 14.39
N SER A 188 6.60 7.23 14.00
CA SER A 188 7.22 7.37 12.68
C SER A 188 7.01 6.12 11.84
N GLY A 189 6.84 6.32 10.53
CA GLY A 189 6.54 5.23 9.59
C GLY A 189 7.75 4.37 9.21
N PRO A 190 7.56 3.44 8.25
CA PRO A 190 6.33 3.20 7.49
C PRO A 190 5.19 2.62 8.35
N PHE A 191 3.94 2.94 8.00
CA PHE A 191 2.74 2.48 8.71
C PHE A 191 2.06 1.36 7.93
N SER A 192 1.52 0.38 8.64
CA SER A 192 0.61 -0.60 8.02
C SER A 192 -0.69 0.11 7.65
N VAL A 193 -1.08 0.03 6.38
CA VAL A 193 -2.30 0.69 5.86
C VAL A 193 -3.32 -0.30 5.29
N ALA A 194 -2.95 -1.58 5.20
CA ALA A 194 -3.87 -2.63 4.81
C ALA A 194 -3.55 -3.93 5.55
N VAL A 195 -4.59 -4.64 5.96
CA VAL A 195 -4.52 -5.95 6.62
C VAL A 195 -5.43 -6.93 5.89
N ALA A 196 -4.93 -8.13 5.65
CA ALA A 196 -5.73 -9.27 5.21
C ALA A 196 -5.92 -10.24 6.38
N ALA A 197 -7.13 -10.76 6.54
CA ALA A 197 -7.48 -11.73 7.57
C ALA A 197 -8.36 -12.85 7.01
N THR A 198 -8.25 -14.04 7.60
CA THR A 198 -9.07 -15.20 7.28
C THR A 198 -9.59 -15.85 8.56
N ALA A 199 -10.79 -16.42 8.52
CA ALA A 199 -11.34 -17.20 9.62
C ALA A 199 -12.19 -18.35 9.07
N PRO A 200 -12.35 -19.46 9.81
CA PRO A 200 -13.39 -20.42 9.49
C PRO A 200 -14.78 -19.77 9.64
N PRO A 201 -15.76 -20.13 8.79
CA PRO A 201 -17.14 -19.72 8.97
C PRO A 201 -17.64 -20.10 10.36
N SER A 202 -18.38 -19.20 11.00
CA SER A 202 -18.98 -19.45 12.31
C SER A 202 -20.26 -20.28 12.19
N VAL A 203 -20.89 -20.26 11.01
CA VAL A 203 -22.07 -21.07 10.67
C VAL A 203 -21.64 -22.21 9.73
N PRO A 204 -22.13 -23.45 9.93
CA PRO A 204 -21.83 -24.55 9.02
C PRO A 204 -22.33 -24.25 7.60
N THR A 205 -21.41 -24.13 6.65
CA THR A 205 -21.71 -23.86 5.23
C THR A 205 -21.94 -25.14 4.41
N GLY A 206 -21.69 -26.32 5.01
CA GLY A 206 -21.72 -27.61 4.31
C GLY A 206 -20.53 -27.85 3.39
N VAL A 207 -19.59 -26.89 3.30
CA VAL A 207 -18.35 -26.99 2.52
C VAL A 207 -17.18 -27.20 3.47
N GLU A 208 -16.50 -28.33 3.33
CA GLU A 208 -15.32 -28.66 4.14
C GLU A 208 -14.16 -27.73 3.79
N GLY A 209 -13.57 -27.05 4.78
CA GLY A 209 -12.44 -26.15 4.58
C GLY A 209 -12.80 -24.75 4.05
N ALA A 210 -14.07 -24.38 4.01
CA ALA A 210 -14.50 -23.01 3.68
C ALA A 210 -13.80 -21.98 4.58
N LYS A 211 -13.43 -20.83 4.00
CA LYS A 211 -12.79 -19.72 4.71
C LYS A 211 -13.52 -18.42 4.40
N THR A 212 -13.83 -17.67 5.45
CA THR A 212 -14.23 -16.28 5.33
C THR A 212 -12.98 -15.42 5.19
N ARG A 213 -12.94 -14.52 4.20
CA ARG A 213 -11.80 -13.63 3.96
C ARG A 213 -12.19 -12.16 4.14
N LEU A 214 -11.30 -11.39 4.74
CA LEU A 214 -11.48 -9.96 4.99
C LEU A 214 -10.23 -9.20 4.59
N VAL A 215 -10.37 -8.16 3.78
CA VAL A 215 -9.31 -7.17 3.55
C VAL A 215 -9.80 -5.82 4.03
N VAL A 216 -9.00 -5.15 4.86
CA VAL A 216 -9.28 -3.81 5.35
C VAL A 216 -8.16 -2.88 4.87
N VAL A 217 -8.53 -1.77 4.24
CA VAL A 217 -7.60 -0.74 3.75
C VAL A 217 -7.98 0.61 4.33
N GLY A 218 -7.00 1.38 4.78
CA GLY A 218 -7.17 2.68 5.43
C GLY A 218 -7.38 3.87 4.49
N ASP A 219 -7.76 3.63 3.23
CA ASP A 219 -7.99 4.63 2.19
C ASP A 219 -8.95 4.02 1.16
N ALA A 220 -10.04 4.70 0.81
CA ALA A 220 -10.94 4.32 -0.27
C ALA A 220 -10.62 5.02 -1.60
N ASP A 221 -9.97 6.18 -1.54
CA ASP A 221 -9.60 7.00 -2.68
C ASP A 221 -8.51 6.35 -3.55
N PHE A 222 -7.70 5.43 -3.01
CA PHE A 222 -6.67 4.70 -3.76
C PHE A 222 -7.23 3.99 -5.01
N ALA A 223 -8.50 3.59 -4.96
CA ALA A 223 -9.23 2.90 -6.03
C ALA A 223 -10.08 3.85 -6.91
N THR A 224 -9.95 5.16 -6.76
CA THR A 224 -10.64 6.12 -7.64
C THR A 224 -9.91 6.26 -8.98
N ASP A 225 -10.66 6.52 -10.06
CA ASP A 225 -10.11 6.71 -11.42
C ASP A 225 -8.97 7.74 -11.46
N ARG A 226 -9.04 8.78 -10.61
CA ARG A 226 -7.99 9.79 -10.45
C ARG A 226 -6.68 9.17 -9.93
N VAL A 227 -6.73 8.42 -8.84
CA VAL A 227 -5.51 7.92 -8.18
C VAL A 227 -4.90 6.76 -8.98
N VAL A 228 -5.72 5.85 -9.51
CA VAL A 228 -5.22 4.74 -10.34
C VAL A 228 -4.57 5.22 -11.65
N SER A 229 -4.96 6.39 -12.15
CA SER A 229 -4.29 7.01 -13.31
C SER A 229 -2.87 7.50 -12.98
N GLN A 230 -2.60 7.82 -11.71
CA GLN A 230 -1.31 8.28 -11.22
C GLN A 230 -0.41 7.10 -10.78
N GLU A 231 -0.96 6.14 -10.05
CA GLU A 231 -0.24 4.94 -9.59
C GLU A 231 -0.91 3.67 -10.12
N ARG A 232 -0.35 3.13 -11.21
CA ARG A 232 -0.89 1.91 -11.83
C ARG A 232 -0.90 0.70 -10.89
N GLY A 233 0.00 0.66 -9.89
CA GLY A 233 0.02 -0.42 -8.90
C GLY A 233 -1.24 -0.50 -8.05
N ASN A 234 -2.00 0.60 -7.89
CA ASN A 234 -3.28 0.57 -7.19
C ASN A 234 -4.33 -0.26 -7.93
N VAL A 235 -4.29 -0.28 -9.27
CA VAL A 235 -5.15 -1.16 -10.07
C VAL A 235 -4.85 -2.61 -9.72
N ASP A 236 -3.58 -2.98 -9.73
CA ASP A 236 -3.15 -4.36 -9.45
C ASP A 236 -3.49 -4.75 -8.02
N PHE A 237 -3.26 -3.87 -7.05
CA PHE A 237 -3.62 -4.10 -5.67
C PHE A 237 -5.12 -4.34 -5.50
N MET A 238 -5.97 -3.49 -6.10
CA MET A 238 -7.43 -3.64 -6.03
C MET A 238 -7.92 -4.93 -6.70
N LEU A 239 -7.38 -5.28 -7.88
CA LEU A 239 -7.75 -6.52 -8.57
C LEU A 239 -7.30 -7.75 -7.77
N ASN A 240 -6.07 -7.75 -7.25
CA ASN A 240 -5.56 -8.84 -6.43
C ASN A 240 -6.37 -9.02 -5.14
N CYS A 241 -6.85 -7.93 -4.51
CA CYS A 241 -7.77 -8.01 -3.38
C CYS A 241 -9.06 -8.73 -3.76
N ILE A 242 -9.71 -8.35 -4.87
CA ILE A 242 -10.97 -8.97 -5.30
C ILE A 242 -10.78 -10.44 -5.66
N THR A 243 -9.73 -10.77 -6.43
CA THR A 243 -9.41 -12.15 -6.81
C THR A 243 -9.10 -13.02 -5.60
N TRP A 244 -8.34 -12.51 -4.62
CA TRP A 244 -8.07 -13.24 -3.39
C TRP A 244 -9.32 -13.40 -2.53
N LEU A 245 -10.21 -12.41 -2.49
CA LEU A 245 -11.46 -12.47 -1.73
C LEU A 245 -12.49 -13.42 -2.37
N SER A 246 -12.48 -13.59 -3.71
CA SER A 246 -13.35 -14.55 -4.40
C SER A 246 -12.84 -15.98 -4.38
N GLU A 247 -11.72 -16.25 -3.70
CA GLU A 247 -11.02 -17.54 -3.65
C GLU A 247 -10.44 -18.05 -4.99
N ASP A 248 -10.33 -17.18 -6.00
CA ASP A 248 -9.79 -17.53 -7.34
C ASP A 248 -8.26 -17.31 -7.42
N GLU A 249 -7.48 -17.92 -6.52
CA GLU A 249 -6.04 -17.64 -6.41
C GLU A 249 -5.23 -17.94 -7.70
N ASP A 250 -5.71 -18.86 -8.55
CA ASP A 250 -5.09 -19.17 -9.85
C ASP A 250 -5.11 -17.97 -10.82
N LEU A 251 -6.08 -17.04 -10.68
CA LEU A 251 -6.19 -15.84 -11.52
C LEU A 251 -5.20 -14.73 -11.13
N ILE A 252 -4.55 -14.81 -9.95
CA ILE A 252 -3.62 -13.77 -9.46
C ILE A 252 -2.33 -13.71 -10.30
N THR A 253 -2.01 -14.77 -11.06
CA THR A 253 -0.74 -14.89 -11.81
C THR A 253 -0.78 -14.44 -13.27
N ILE A 254 -1.91 -14.03 -13.83
CA ILE A 254 -2.05 -13.74 -15.27
C ILE A 254 -2.27 -12.25 -15.53
N HIS A 255 -1.25 -11.44 -15.26
CA HIS A 255 -1.16 -10.08 -15.79
C HIS A 255 0.08 -9.94 -16.67
N SER A 256 -0.12 -10.03 -17.99
CA SER A 256 0.92 -9.72 -18.97
C SER A 256 1.19 -8.21 -18.93
N ARG A 257 2.36 -7.80 -18.44
CA ARG A 257 2.83 -6.40 -18.50
C ARG A 257 4.32 -6.31 -18.74
N GLU A 258 4.70 -5.23 -19.42
CA GLU A 258 6.06 -4.81 -19.69
C GLU A 258 6.82 -4.53 -18.38
N PRO A 259 8.15 -4.77 -18.32
CA PRO A 259 8.95 -4.56 -17.12
C PRO A 259 8.80 -3.13 -16.57
N GLY A 260 8.12 -3.01 -15.44
CA GLY A 260 8.07 -1.77 -14.66
C GLY A 260 9.46 -1.41 -14.10
N TYR A 261 9.68 -0.12 -13.90
CA TYR A 261 10.91 0.40 -13.31
C TYR A 261 11.08 -0.13 -11.88
N LYS A 262 12.05 -1.04 -11.67
CA LYS A 262 12.48 -1.48 -10.34
C LYS A 262 13.50 -0.47 -9.79
N PRO A 263 13.15 0.37 -8.80
CA PRO A 263 14.17 1.16 -8.14
C PRO A 263 15.15 0.21 -7.44
N ILE A 264 16.45 0.46 -7.62
CA ILE A 264 17.48 -0.34 -6.97
C ILE A 264 17.45 -0.01 -5.48
N VAL A 265 16.92 -0.93 -4.66
CA VAL A 265 16.96 -0.83 -3.20
C VAL A 265 18.38 -1.18 -2.75
N MET A 266 19.12 -0.17 -2.29
CA MET A 266 20.49 -0.34 -1.80
C MET A 266 20.55 -0.25 -0.27
N THR A 267 21.40 -1.06 0.34
CA THR A 267 21.79 -0.84 1.73
C THR A 267 22.68 0.41 1.85
N ALA A 268 22.79 0.99 3.05
CA ALA A 268 23.65 2.16 3.28
C ALA A 268 25.11 1.89 2.90
N SER A 269 25.61 0.66 3.09
CA SER A 269 26.95 0.25 2.69
C SER A 269 27.09 0.15 1.17
N GLN A 270 26.08 -0.39 0.47
CA GLN A 270 26.07 -0.46 -1.00
C GLN A 270 26.02 0.93 -1.64
N GLY A 271 25.19 1.84 -1.12
CA GLY A 271 25.13 3.22 -1.60
C GLY A 271 26.45 3.96 -1.38
N THR A 272 27.07 3.80 -0.21
CA THR A 272 28.39 4.40 0.09
C THR A 272 29.48 3.84 -0.83
N PHE A 273 29.47 2.52 -1.07
CA PHE A 273 30.40 1.90 -2.00
C PHE A 273 30.22 2.44 -3.42
N MET A 274 28.99 2.50 -3.93
CA MET A 274 28.71 2.99 -5.28
C MET A 274 29.12 4.47 -5.42
N PHE A 275 28.83 5.31 -4.43
CA PHE A 275 29.26 6.71 -4.41
C PHE A 275 30.80 6.83 -4.45
N LEU A 276 31.50 6.14 -3.54
CA LEU A 276 32.98 6.15 -3.49
C LEU A 276 33.59 5.58 -4.78
N PHE A 277 32.95 4.56 -5.36
CA PHE A 277 33.42 3.96 -6.60
C PHE A 277 33.28 4.91 -7.78
N CYS A 278 32.08 5.48 -8.00
CA CYS A 278 31.81 6.34 -9.15
C CYS A 278 32.50 7.71 -9.05
N VAL A 279 32.56 8.31 -7.86
CA VAL A 279 33.09 9.67 -7.70
C VAL A 279 34.59 9.69 -7.51
N TRP A 280 35.15 8.74 -6.76
CA TRP A 280 36.57 8.74 -6.41
C TRP A 280 37.35 7.66 -7.15
N ARG A 281 36.92 6.41 -7.06
CA ARG A 281 37.74 5.28 -7.52
C ARG A 281 37.83 5.18 -9.04
N TYR A 282 36.72 5.36 -9.75
CA TYR A 282 36.69 5.29 -11.21
C TYR A 282 37.50 6.41 -11.87
N PRO A 283 37.34 7.70 -11.49
CA PRO A 283 38.21 8.77 -11.99
C PRO A 283 39.68 8.56 -11.63
N ALA A 284 39.99 8.11 -10.41
CA ALA A 284 41.37 7.82 -10.01
C ALA A 284 42.01 6.70 -10.85
N MET A 285 41.27 5.63 -11.18
CA MET A 285 41.77 4.58 -12.07
C MET A 285 42.10 5.13 -13.47
N VAL A 286 41.22 5.97 -14.03
CA VAL A 286 41.45 6.61 -15.33
C VAL A 286 42.68 7.52 -15.27
N PHE A 287 42.83 8.30 -14.19
CA PHE A 287 43.99 9.18 -13.99
C PHE A 287 45.30 8.40 -13.86
N VAL A 288 45.32 7.32 -13.08
CA VAL A 288 46.50 6.46 -12.93
C VAL A 288 46.84 5.76 -14.25
N ALA A 289 45.85 5.25 -14.98
CA ALA A 289 46.09 4.67 -16.31
C ALA A 289 46.68 5.71 -17.28
N GLY A 290 46.16 6.94 -17.26
CA GLY A 290 46.70 8.06 -18.03
C GLY A 290 48.16 8.38 -17.68
N LEU A 291 48.48 8.43 -16.37
CA LEU A 291 49.85 8.65 -15.89
C LEU A 291 50.80 7.51 -16.31
N LEU A 292 50.36 6.25 -16.20
CA LEU A 292 51.16 5.09 -16.59
C LEU A 292 51.44 5.11 -18.09
N ILE A 293 50.44 5.42 -18.93
CA ILE A 293 50.61 5.54 -20.37
C ILE A 293 51.54 6.71 -20.71
N TRP A 294 51.36 7.86 -20.06
CA TRP A 294 52.24 9.02 -20.25
C TRP A 294 53.69 8.69 -19.91
N TRP A 295 53.92 8.01 -18.78
CA TRP A 295 55.26 7.60 -18.36
C TRP A 295 55.86 6.57 -19.32
N TYR A 296 55.10 5.56 -19.73
CA TYR A 296 55.52 4.56 -20.71
C TYR A 296 55.88 5.17 -22.08
N ARG A 297 55.12 6.18 -22.53
CA ARG A 297 55.44 6.91 -23.76
C ARG A 297 56.69 7.77 -23.61
N ARG A 298 56.91 8.37 -22.44
CA ARG A 298 58.10 9.20 -22.17
C ARG A 298 59.37 8.36 -22.05
N SER A 299 59.30 7.14 -21.54
CA SER A 299 60.47 6.25 -21.38
C SER A 299 60.95 5.62 -22.69
N ARG A 300 60.15 5.66 -23.77
CA ARG A 300 60.51 5.27 -25.13
C ARG A 300 60.75 6.48 -26.04
N GLY A 301 61.74 7.31 -25.71
CA GLY A 301 62.24 8.37 -26.58
C GLY A 301 62.58 7.87 -28.01
N PRO A 302 62.66 8.77 -29.01
CA PRO A 302 62.61 8.41 -30.43
C PRO A 302 63.61 7.32 -30.78
N GLY A 303 63.12 6.24 -31.41
CA GLY A 303 63.98 5.24 -32.02
C GLY A 303 64.92 5.96 -33.00
N LYS A 304 66.23 5.72 -32.84
CA LYS A 304 67.20 6.08 -33.86
C LYS A 304 66.93 5.18 -35.07
N ASP A 305 66.18 5.68 -36.02
CA ASP A 305 66.16 5.14 -37.37
C ASP A 305 67.53 5.43 -38.00
N ASN A 306 68.26 4.36 -38.33
CA ASN A 306 69.49 4.37 -39.11
C ASN A 306 69.42 3.21 -40.10
#